data_AF-A0A8T5T3C3-F1
#
_entry.id   AF-A0A8T5T3C3-F1
#
_cell.length_a   1.000
_cell.length_b   1.000
_cell.length_c   1.000
_cell.angle_alpha   90.00
_cell.angle_beta   90.00
_cell.angle_gamma   90.00
#
_symmetry.space_group_name_H-M   'P 1'
#
loop_
_entity.id
_entity.type
_entity.pdbx_description
1 polymer ?
#
loop_
_entity_poly.entity_id
_entity_poly.type
_entity_poly.pdbx_seq_one_letter_code
_entity_poly.pdbx_strand_id
1 'polypeptide(L)'
;IKGMEPPAYDVRTAKAFGLGWATATRGADHLAALPNFELLGYEPEIGVEWFGSEKAVDPYAWESKPHMVVWHENLGAIVDSAEMCKYTCFSAYAVKPEDMARFIAYGTGMDLNAEDIMRIGERIYNLERLFNLREGIGKDQDRLPKRFTNEPLPEGPAKGQVVELDKMLPDYYKLRGWDWVTGYPTKEKLLELGLLEHAEKYNLISRRNGQ
;
A
#
# COMPACT_ATOMS: atom_id res chain seq x y z
N ILE A 1 8.77 5.63 -11.89
CA ILE A 1 7.42 5.00 -11.82
C ILE A 1 6.41 6.13 -11.66
N LYS A 2 5.37 6.19 -12.51
CA LYS A 2 4.46 7.36 -12.59
C LYS A 2 5.21 8.71 -12.73
N GLY A 3 6.31 8.72 -13.47
CA GLY A 3 7.16 9.91 -13.65
C GLY A 3 8.21 10.16 -12.57
N MET A 4 8.17 9.50 -11.41
CA MET A 4 9.13 9.71 -10.31
C MET A 4 10.32 8.72 -10.35
N GLU A 5 11.55 9.21 -10.14
CA GLU A 5 12.76 8.41 -10.03
C GLU A 5 12.74 7.46 -8.82
N PRO A 6 13.19 6.20 -8.96
CA PRO A 6 13.30 5.29 -7.83
C PRO A 6 14.25 5.76 -6.72
N PRO A 7 13.91 5.51 -5.45
CA PRO A 7 14.81 5.66 -4.31
C PRO A 7 16.09 4.82 -4.41
N ALA A 8 17.05 5.10 -3.53
CA ALA A 8 18.41 4.54 -3.54
C ALA A 8 18.53 3.10 -2.98
N TYR A 9 17.64 2.19 -3.37
CA TYR A 9 17.74 0.76 -3.04
C TYR A 9 17.06 -0.11 -4.11
N ASP A 10 17.45 -1.39 -4.18
CA ASP A 10 16.96 -2.31 -5.21
C ASP A 10 15.79 -3.15 -4.69
N VAL A 11 14.57 -2.90 -5.19
CA VAL A 11 13.37 -3.61 -4.73
C VAL A 11 13.33 -5.11 -5.04
N ARG A 12 14.27 -5.63 -5.84
CA ARG A 12 14.43 -7.09 -5.99
C ARG A 12 14.90 -7.75 -4.69
N THR A 13 15.44 -6.97 -3.75
CA THR A 13 15.84 -7.47 -2.41
C THR A 13 14.74 -7.33 -1.36
N ALA A 14 13.61 -6.69 -1.68
CA ALA A 14 12.54 -6.37 -0.74
C ALA A 14 11.20 -6.21 -1.49
N LYS A 15 10.46 -7.31 -1.62
CA LYS A 15 9.34 -7.40 -2.57
C LYS A 15 8.13 -6.55 -2.19
N ALA A 16 7.87 -6.32 -0.90
CA ALA A 16 6.80 -5.39 -0.49
C ALA A 16 7.09 -3.97 -0.96
N PHE A 17 8.35 -3.51 -0.89
CA PHE A 17 8.71 -2.20 -1.43
C PHE A 17 8.51 -2.11 -2.94
N GLY A 18 8.81 -3.18 -3.68
CA GLY A 18 8.56 -3.26 -5.11
C GLY A 18 7.08 -3.08 -5.46
N LEU A 19 6.20 -3.77 -4.74
CA LEU A 19 4.75 -3.59 -4.88
C LEU A 19 4.34 -2.17 -4.49
N GLY A 20 4.78 -1.66 -3.34
CA GLY A 20 4.46 -0.32 -2.85
C GLY A 20 4.86 0.78 -3.84
N TRP A 21 6.04 0.69 -4.48
CA TRP A 21 6.42 1.63 -5.53
C TRP A 21 5.51 1.57 -6.75
N ALA A 22 5.11 0.37 -7.15
CA ALA A 22 4.23 0.19 -8.29
C ALA A 22 2.87 0.85 -8.02
N THR A 23 2.30 0.65 -6.83
CA THR A 23 0.92 1.04 -6.48
C THR A 23 0.79 2.44 -5.89
N ALA A 24 1.86 2.99 -5.31
CA ALA A 24 1.88 4.30 -4.67
C ALA A 24 1.20 5.39 -5.52
N THR A 25 0.39 6.21 -4.84
CA THR A 25 -0.38 7.31 -5.45
C THR A 25 0.52 8.42 -5.98
N ARG A 26 1.74 8.55 -5.46
CA ARG A 26 2.71 9.60 -5.83
C ARG A 26 3.93 9.13 -6.61
N GLY A 27 3.95 7.87 -7.06
CA GLY A 27 5.07 7.29 -7.81
C GLY A 27 6.08 6.56 -6.93
N ALA A 28 7.31 6.40 -7.42
CA ALA A 28 8.36 5.63 -6.75
C ALA A 28 8.80 6.29 -5.43
N ASP A 29 8.07 6.06 -4.35
CA ASP A 29 8.42 6.59 -3.03
C ASP A 29 8.37 5.49 -1.97
N HIS A 30 9.51 5.30 -1.30
CA HIS A 30 9.66 4.40 -0.17
C HIS A 30 8.78 4.77 1.03
N LEU A 31 8.47 6.06 1.22
CA LEU A 31 7.64 6.53 2.32
C LEU A 31 6.14 6.35 2.06
N ALA A 32 5.71 5.99 0.85
CA ALA A 32 4.28 5.79 0.58
C ALA A 32 3.71 4.63 1.39
N ALA A 33 4.44 3.52 1.46
CA ALA A 33 4.12 2.37 2.29
C ALA A 33 5.16 2.16 3.42
N LEU A 34 6.45 2.26 3.11
CA LEU A 34 7.55 1.93 4.02
C LEU A 34 7.38 0.56 4.74
N PRO A 35 7.20 -0.55 4.00
CA PRO A 35 6.94 -1.88 4.58
C PRO A 35 8.21 -2.53 5.15
N ASN A 36 8.86 -1.89 6.11
CA ASN A 36 10.09 -2.38 6.73
C ASN A 36 9.92 -3.71 7.46
N PHE A 37 8.69 -4.13 7.78
CA PHE A 37 8.42 -5.38 8.47
C PHE A 37 9.19 -6.58 7.89
N GLU A 38 9.30 -6.67 6.56
CA GLU A 38 10.03 -7.75 5.88
C GLU A 38 11.56 -7.68 6.02
N LEU A 39 12.10 -6.59 6.56
CA LEU A 39 13.53 -6.32 6.69
C LEU A 39 14.03 -6.40 8.15
N LEU A 40 13.12 -6.57 9.12
CA LEU A 40 13.47 -6.52 10.55
C LEU A 40 13.87 -7.88 11.13
N GLY A 41 13.76 -8.97 10.35
CA GLY A 41 14.15 -10.31 10.79
C GLY A 41 13.28 -10.84 11.93
N TYR A 42 11.98 -10.50 11.92
CA TYR A 42 11.02 -11.09 12.85
C TYR A 42 10.89 -12.61 12.65
N GLU A 43 10.55 -13.30 13.73
CA GLU A 43 10.23 -14.72 13.67
C GLU A 43 8.97 -14.96 12.79
N PRO A 44 8.89 -16.09 12.06
CA PRO A 44 7.79 -16.39 11.14
C PRO A 44 6.38 -16.28 11.74
N GLU A 45 6.23 -16.61 13.02
CA GLU A 45 4.95 -16.56 13.75
C GLU A 45 4.38 -15.14 13.79
N ILE A 46 5.23 -14.12 13.90
CA ILE A 46 4.82 -12.71 13.87
C ILE A 46 4.30 -12.35 12.48
N GLY A 47 4.88 -12.93 11.42
CA GLY A 47 4.37 -12.81 10.05
C GLY A 47 2.97 -13.39 9.88
N VAL A 48 2.70 -14.53 10.53
CA VAL A 48 1.36 -15.14 10.57
C VAL A 48 0.38 -14.25 11.32
N GLU A 49 0.75 -13.74 12.49
CA GLU A 49 -0.10 -12.86 13.30
C GLU A 49 -0.50 -11.60 12.54
N TRP A 50 0.46 -10.93 11.89
CA TRP A 50 0.23 -9.63 11.26
C TRP A 50 -0.36 -9.73 9.87
N PHE A 51 0.09 -10.70 9.07
CA PHE A 51 -0.21 -10.76 7.64
C PHE A 51 -0.61 -12.15 7.14
N GLY A 52 -0.87 -13.09 8.06
CA GLY A 52 -1.44 -14.41 7.74
C GLY A 52 -0.47 -15.38 7.06
N SER A 53 0.83 -15.09 7.05
CA SER A 53 1.83 -16.01 6.50
C SER A 53 3.21 -15.83 7.11
N GLU A 54 3.88 -16.96 7.38
CA GLU A 54 5.31 -17.02 7.72
C GLU A 54 6.19 -16.34 6.66
N LYS A 55 5.74 -16.33 5.40
CA LYS A 55 6.48 -15.68 4.30
C LYS A 55 6.47 -14.16 4.36
N ALA A 56 5.64 -13.56 5.21
CA ALA A 56 5.60 -12.11 5.35
C ALA A 56 6.94 -11.55 5.84
N VAL A 57 7.71 -12.30 6.65
CA VAL A 57 9.01 -11.86 7.17
C VAL A 57 10.18 -12.10 6.20
N ASP A 58 9.97 -12.89 5.14
CA ASP A 58 11.01 -13.15 4.13
C ASP A 58 10.95 -12.09 3.04
N PRO A 59 11.97 -11.22 2.88
CA PRO A 59 11.95 -10.17 1.86
C PRO A 59 12.04 -10.70 0.42
N TYR A 60 12.39 -11.98 0.24
CA TYR A 60 12.44 -12.68 -1.03
C TYR A 60 11.17 -13.47 -1.36
N ALA A 61 10.18 -13.50 -0.48
CA ALA A 61 8.87 -14.06 -0.78
C ALA A 61 7.91 -12.98 -1.31
N TRP A 62 7.02 -13.33 -2.24
CA TRP A 62 6.00 -12.40 -2.75
C TRP A 62 4.65 -12.62 -2.04
N GLU A 63 4.48 -13.78 -1.43
CA GLU A 63 3.30 -14.16 -0.68
C GLU A 63 3.08 -13.21 0.50
N SER A 64 1.82 -12.88 0.77
CA SER A 64 1.40 -11.97 1.86
C SER A 64 1.86 -10.50 1.73
N LYS A 65 2.81 -10.18 0.85
CA LYS A 65 3.25 -8.79 0.59
C LYS A 65 2.11 -7.84 0.20
N PRO A 66 1.07 -8.25 -0.55
CA PRO A 66 -0.11 -7.41 -0.75
C PRO A 66 -0.82 -6.97 0.54
N HIS A 67 -0.98 -7.87 1.51
CA HIS A 67 -1.58 -7.53 2.81
C HIS A 67 -0.70 -6.53 3.57
N MET A 68 0.61 -6.78 3.57
CA MET A 68 1.58 -5.90 4.19
C MET A 68 1.52 -4.49 3.59
N VAL A 69 1.57 -4.37 2.27
CA VAL A 69 1.57 -3.05 1.59
C VAL A 69 0.26 -2.30 1.85
N VAL A 70 -0.90 -2.95 1.73
CA VAL A 70 -2.20 -2.28 2.00
C VAL A 70 -2.28 -1.76 3.43
N TRP A 71 -1.86 -2.57 4.42
CA TRP A 71 -1.85 -2.15 5.81
C TRP A 71 -0.95 -0.93 6.02
N HIS A 72 0.26 -0.98 5.47
CA HIS A 72 1.25 0.08 5.59
C HIS A 72 0.84 1.38 4.90
N GLU A 73 0.25 1.30 3.71
CA GLU A 73 -0.27 2.46 2.98
C GLU A 73 -1.47 3.11 3.68
N ASN A 74 -2.37 2.30 4.26
CA ASN A 74 -3.48 2.82 5.06
C ASN A 74 -2.97 3.56 6.28
N LEU A 75 -2.11 2.93 7.09
CA LEU A 75 -1.52 3.60 8.25
C LEU A 75 -0.68 4.82 7.82
N GLY A 76 0.04 4.72 6.70
CA GLY A 76 0.90 5.77 6.17
C GLY A 76 0.14 7.05 5.82
N ALA A 77 -1.06 6.92 5.27
CA ALA A 77 -1.89 8.07 4.89
C ALA A 77 -2.41 8.87 6.11
N ILE A 78 -2.81 8.19 7.19
CA ILE A 78 -3.21 8.85 8.44
C ILE A 78 -2.00 9.35 9.24
N VAL A 79 -0.85 8.66 9.19
CA VAL A 79 0.41 9.15 9.77
C VAL A 79 0.82 10.47 9.13
N ASP A 80 0.75 10.58 7.79
CA ASP A 80 1.01 11.83 7.07
C ASP A 80 0.00 12.92 7.48
N SER A 81 -1.29 12.58 7.61
CA SER A 81 -2.33 13.54 8.01
C SER A 81 -2.23 14.01 9.47
N ALA A 82 -1.70 13.15 10.36
CA ALA A 82 -1.45 13.47 11.77
C ALA A 82 -0.09 14.16 11.97
N GLU A 83 0.67 14.40 10.90
CA GLU A 83 2.02 15.01 10.93
C GLU A 83 2.97 14.25 11.87
N MET A 84 2.83 12.92 11.90
CA MET A 84 3.68 12.04 12.72
C MET A 84 4.85 11.49 11.89
N CYS A 85 6.01 11.35 12.52
CA CYS A 85 7.17 10.78 11.85
C CYS A 85 6.95 9.29 11.52
N LYS A 86 7.03 8.93 10.24
CA LYS A 86 6.95 7.54 9.77
C LYS A 86 7.95 6.59 10.42
N TYR A 87 9.08 7.10 10.90
CA TYR A 87 10.06 6.28 11.61
C TYR A 87 9.48 5.61 12.86
N THR A 88 8.66 6.33 13.65
CA THR A 88 8.08 5.77 14.89
C THR A 88 7.07 4.66 14.62
N CYS A 89 6.35 4.76 13.49
CA CYS A 89 5.30 3.80 13.12
C CYS A 89 5.84 2.59 12.34
N PHE A 90 6.84 2.80 11.49
CA PHE A 90 7.26 1.80 10.49
C PHE A 90 8.70 1.33 10.62
N SER A 91 9.57 2.03 11.34
CA SER A 91 10.96 1.57 11.56
C SER A 91 11.15 1.05 12.97
N ALA A 92 10.69 1.83 13.96
CA ALA A 92 10.68 1.42 15.35
C ALA A 92 9.44 0.59 15.73
N TYR A 93 8.37 0.68 14.94
CA TYR A 93 7.08 0.04 15.24
C TYR A 93 6.57 0.34 16.66
N ALA A 94 6.97 1.49 17.22
CA ALA A 94 6.74 1.92 18.59
C ALA A 94 5.38 2.61 18.79
N VAL A 95 4.79 3.11 17.69
CA VAL A 95 3.45 3.69 17.67
C VAL A 95 2.58 2.82 16.77
N LYS A 96 1.60 2.16 17.38
CA LYS A 96 0.55 1.36 16.71
C LYS A 96 -0.72 2.19 16.51
N PRO A 97 -1.68 1.71 15.70
CA PRO A 97 -2.96 2.42 15.50
C PRO A 97 -3.70 2.76 16.80
N GLU A 98 -3.64 1.90 17.82
CA GLU A 98 -4.24 2.13 19.14
C GLU A 98 -3.56 3.29 19.88
N ASP A 99 -2.25 3.42 19.75
CA ASP A 99 -1.48 4.52 20.34
C ASP A 99 -1.83 5.84 19.64
N MET A 100 -1.88 5.81 18.31
CA MET A 100 -2.26 6.96 17.49
C MET A 100 -3.68 7.46 17.81
N ALA A 101 -4.64 6.55 17.94
CA ALA A 101 -6.00 6.86 18.39
C ALA A 101 -5.99 7.63 19.73
N ARG A 102 -5.21 7.17 20.72
CA ARG A 102 -5.07 7.88 22.01
C ARG A 102 -4.42 9.24 21.86
N PHE A 103 -3.36 9.37 21.04
CA PHE A 103 -2.70 10.66 20.81
C PHE A 103 -3.64 11.67 20.17
N ILE A 104 -4.42 11.26 19.15
CA ILE A 104 -5.42 12.12 18.52
C ILE A 104 -6.50 12.50 19.53
N ALA A 105 -7.03 11.54 20.29
CA ALA A 105 -8.04 11.83 21.32
C ALA A 105 -7.56 12.86 22.34
N TYR A 106 -6.32 12.73 22.84
CA TYR A 106 -5.76 13.70 23.78
C TYR A 106 -5.43 15.06 23.15
N GLY A 107 -5.05 15.09 21.87
CA GLY A 107 -4.70 16.33 21.17
C GLY A 107 -5.90 17.12 20.66
N THR A 108 -6.97 16.44 20.23
CA THR A 108 -8.09 17.06 19.50
C THR A 108 -9.45 16.86 20.17
N GLY A 109 -9.57 15.92 21.12
CA GLY A 109 -10.84 15.50 21.71
C GLY A 109 -11.67 14.57 20.82
N MET A 110 -11.14 14.12 19.67
CA MET A 110 -11.83 13.15 18.82
C MET A 110 -11.73 11.75 19.41
N ASP A 111 -12.86 11.13 19.72
CA ASP A 111 -12.93 9.75 20.22
C ASP A 111 -12.86 8.77 19.04
N LEU A 112 -11.68 8.18 18.82
CA LEU A 112 -11.38 7.24 17.75
C LEU A 112 -10.76 5.98 18.34
N ASN A 113 -11.01 4.83 17.71
CA ASN A 113 -10.29 3.59 18.00
C ASN A 113 -9.31 3.24 16.86
N ALA A 114 -8.57 2.14 17.02
CA ALA A 114 -7.59 1.67 16.02
C ALA A 114 -8.21 1.36 14.65
N GLU A 115 -9.42 0.81 14.61
CA GLU A 115 -10.14 0.53 13.36
C GLU A 115 -10.51 1.83 12.64
N ASP A 116 -10.92 2.87 13.39
CA ASP A 116 -11.19 4.19 12.84
C ASP A 116 -9.94 4.80 12.20
N ILE A 117 -8.79 4.70 12.87
CA ILE A 117 -7.49 5.16 12.35
C ILE A 117 -7.18 4.50 11.00
N MET A 118 -7.28 3.18 10.94
CA MET A 118 -7.01 2.43 9.70
C MET A 118 -8.03 2.76 8.61
N ARG A 119 -9.31 2.93 8.96
CA ARG A 119 -10.39 3.29 8.01
C ARG A 119 -10.22 4.70 7.45
N ILE A 120 -9.80 5.67 8.27
CA ILE A 120 -9.49 7.03 7.81
C ILE A 120 -8.32 7.00 6.82
N GLY A 121 -7.27 6.25 7.16
CA GLY A 121 -6.13 6.02 6.27
C GLY A 121 -6.55 5.41 4.93
N GLU A 122 -7.37 4.36 4.95
CA GLU A 122 -7.91 3.73 3.73
C GLU A 122 -8.75 4.69 2.89
N ARG A 123 -9.56 5.54 3.54
CA ARG A 123 -10.35 6.59 2.89
C ARG A 123 -9.45 7.60 2.17
N ILE A 124 -8.40 8.09 2.84
CA ILE A 124 -7.45 9.05 2.26
C ILE A 124 -6.76 8.42 1.04
N TYR A 125 -6.24 7.20 1.18
CA TYR A 125 -5.52 6.53 0.09
C TYR A 125 -6.44 6.26 -1.12
N ASN A 126 -7.71 5.90 -0.90
CA ASN A 126 -8.67 5.75 -2.00
C ASN A 126 -9.06 7.10 -2.62
N LEU A 127 -9.13 8.18 -1.85
CA LEU A 127 -9.35 9.52 -2.39
C LEU A 127 -8.20 9.95 -3.31
N GLU A 128 -6.95 9.70 -2.91
CA GLU A 128 -5.77 9.90 -3.76
C GLU A 128 -5.81 9.04 -5.03
N ARG A 129 -6.23 7.77 -4.91
CA ARG A 129 -6.44 6.89 -6.08
C ARG A 129 -7.48 7.47 -7.03
N LEU A 130 -8.61 7.97 -6.53
CA LEU A 130 -9.64 8.60 -7.34
C LEU A 130 -9.13 9.86 -8.04
N PHE A 131 -8.34 10.68 -7.35
CA PHE A 131 -7.67 11.83 -7.96
C PHE A 131 -6.80 11.39 -9.14
N ASN A 132 -5.93 10.39 -8.94
CA ASN A 132 -5.07 9.87 -10.00
C ASN A 132 -5.85 9.32 -11.19
N LEU A 133 -6.92 8.56 -10.95
CA LEU A 133 -7.77 8.04 -12.02
C LEU A 133 -8.42 9.16 -12.84
N ARG A 134 -8.85 10.25 -12.17
CA ARG A 134 -9.36 11.45 -12.84
C ARG A 134 -8.32 12.09 -13.77
N GLU A 135 -7.07 12.12 -13.32
CA GLU A 135 -5.94 12.67 -14.07
C GLU A 135 -5.33 11.68 -15.09
N GLY A 136 -5.94 10.50 -15.28
CA GLY A 136 -5.50 9.51 -16.27
C GLY A 136 -4.37 8.59 -15.80
N ILE A 137 -4.04 8.58 -14.51
CA ILE A 137 -3.10 7.63 -13.91
C ILE A 137 -3.89 6.43 -13.39
N GLY A 138 -3.95 5.37 -14.20
CA GLY A 138 -4.70 4.16 -13.92
C GLY A 138 -3.84 2.91 -13.68
N LYS A 139 -4.49 1.75 -13.76
CA LYS A 139 -3.88 0.43 -13.55
C LYS A 139 -2.67 0.16 -14.44
N ASP A 140 -2.67 0.66 -15.67
CA ASP A 140 -1.57 0.50 -16.62
C ASP A 140 -0.27 1.16 -16.15
N GLN A 141 -0.37 2.11 -15.21
CA GLN A 141 0.77 2.76 -14.58
C GLN A 141 1.20 2.12 -13.25
N ASP A 142 0.43 1.16 -12.73
CA ASP A 142 0.80 0.38 -11.54
C ASP A 142 1.84 -0.70 -11.93
N ARG A 143 3.04 -0.23 -12.34
CA ARG A 143 4.10 -1.06 -12.93
C ARG A 143 5.50 -0.64 -12.46
N LEU A 144 6.42 -1.58 -12.52
CA LEU A 144 7.86 -1.34 -12.34
C LEU A 144 8.60 -1.27 -13.69
N PRO A 145 9.76 -0.60 -13.77
CA PRO A 145 10.71 -0.80 -14.86
C PRO A 145 11.03 -2.29 -15.06
N LYS A 146 11.11 -2.74 -16.32
CA LYS A 146 11.32 -4.16 -16.68
C LYS A 146 12.55 -4.78 -16.03
N ARG A 147 13.58 -3.99 -15.73
CA ARG A 147 14.76 -4.45 -14.99
C ARG A 147 14.40 -5.13 -13.67
N PHE A 148 13.43 -4.60 -12.92
CA PHE A 148 13.07 -5.17 -11.63
C PHE A 148 12.26 -6.47 -11.74
N THR A 149 11.52 -6.66 -12.84
CA THR A 149 10.62 -7.81 -13.02
C THR A 149 11.20 -8.91 -13.91
N ASN A 150 12.19 -8.60 -14.76
CA ASN A 150 12.68 -9.52 -15.80
C ASN A 150 14.18 -9.81 -15.71
N GLU A 151 14.98 -8.94 -15.09
CA GLU A 151 16.42 -9.11 -15.00
C GLU A 151 16.77 -9.55 -13.57
N PRO A 152 17.14 -10.82 -13.35
CA PRO A 152 17.53 -11.29 -12.02
C PRO A 152 18.77 -10.54 -11.53
N LEU A 153 18.87 -10.34 -10.20
CA LEU A 153 20.10 -9.81 -9.61
C LEU A 153 21.29 -10.72 -9.98
N PRO A 154 22.39 -10.17 -10.53
CA PRO A 154 23.49 -10.98 -11.06
C PRO A 154 24.35 -11.61 -9.95
N GLU A 155 24.41 -10.97 -8.79
CA GLU A 155 25.29 -11.33 -7.68
C GLU A 155 24.74 -10.85 -6.32
N GLY A 156 25.48 -11.15 -5.25
CA GLY A 156 25.13 -10.77 -3.88
C GLY A 156 24.15 -11.73 -3.19
N PRO A 157 23.73 -11.41 -1.95
CA PRO A 157 22.85 -12.28 -1.15
C PRO A 157 21.49 -12.53 -1.78
N ALA A 158 21.00 -11.60 -2.59
CA ALA A 158 19.73 -11.69 -3.30
C ALA A 158 19.91 -12.13 -4.77
N LYS A 159 21.04 -12.78 -5.12
CA LYS A 159 21.30 -13.27 -6.48
C LYS A 159 20.12 -14.11 -6.99
N GLY A 160 19.69 -13.84 -8.22
CA GLY A 160 18.58 -14.54 -8.87
C GLY A 160 17.20 -13.96 -8.56
N GLN A 161 17.07 -12.99 -7.64
CA GLN A 161 15.78 -12.38 -7.33
C GLN A 161 15.30 -11.43 -8.41
N VAL A 162 13.98 -11.44 -8.63
CA VAL A 162 13.18 -10.46 -9.38
C VAL A 162 11.95 -10.11 -8.54
N VAL A 163 11.21 -9.07 -8.92
CA VAL A 163 9.91 -8.75 -8.30
C VAL A 163 8.78 -9.41 -9.08
N GLU A 164 8.07 -10.36 -8.45
CA GLU A 164 6.89 -11.04 -9.01
C GLU A 164 5.62 -10.16 -8.94
N LEU A 165 5.69 -8.97 -9.54
CA LEU A 165 4.63 -7.98 -9.51
C LEU A 165 3.31 -8.52 -10.09
N ASP A 166 3.39 -9.38 -11.11
CA ASP A 166 2.26 -10.04 -11.75
C ASP A 166 1.48 -10.96 -10.79
N LYS A 167 2.17 -11.55 -9.81
CA LYS A 167 1.55 -12.39 -8.77
C LYS A 167 0.92 -11.55 -7.66
N MET A 168 1.52 -10.39 -7.34
CA MET A 168 1.10 -9.56 -6.21
C MET A 168 -0.05 -8.60 -6.56
N LEU A 169 -0.06 -8.02 -7.76
CA LEU A 169 -1.08 -7.02 -8.15
C LEU A 169 -2.52 -7.53 -8.06
N PRO A 170 -2.87 -8.75 -8.52
CA PRO A 170 -4.25 -9.23 -8.43
C PRO A 170 -4.78 -9.25 -7.00
N ASP A 171 -3.97 -9.78 -6.06
CA ASP A 171 -4.32 -9.84 -4.64
C ASP A 171 -4.38 -8.44 -4.02
N TYR A 172 -3.44 -7.55 -4.36
CA TYR A 172 -3.47 -6.16 -3.92
C TYR A 172 -4.78 -5.45 -4.34
N TYR A 173 -5.21 -5.61 -5.59
CA TYR A 173 -6.46 -5.01 -6.08
C TYR A 173 -7.68 -5.56 -5.37
N LYS A 174 -7.70 -6.88 -5.15
CA LYS A 174 -8.77 -7.54 -4.39
C LYS A 174 -8.85 -6.98 -2.97
N LEU A 175 -7.73 -6.86 -2.27
CA LEU A 175 -7.66 -6.32 -0.90
C LEU A 175 -8.10 -4.86 -0.83
N ARG A 176 -7.73 -4.07 -1.84
CA ARG A 176 -8.15 -2.67 -1.97
C ARG A 176 -9.64 -2.49 -2.30
N GLY A 177 -10.34 -3.56 -2.71
CA GLY A 177 -11.69 -3.43 -3.26
C GLY A 177 -11.68 -2.66 -4.57
N TRP A 178 -10.68 -2.87 -5.42
CA TRP A 178 -10.55 -2.24 -6.73
C TRP A 178 -10.88 -3.24 -7.84
N ASP A 179 -11.59 -2.78 -8.87
CA ASP A 179 -11.90 -3.60 -10.03
C ASP A 179 -10.63 -3.84 -10.87
N TRP A 180 -10.34 -5.12 -11.13
CA TRP A 180 -9.12 -5.52 -11.84
C TRP A 180 -9.04 -5.00 -13.27
N VAL A 181 -10.17 -4.78 -13.95
CA VAL A 181 -10.16 -4.35 -15.35
C VAL A 181 -9.93 -2.85 -15.44
N THR A 182 -10.70 -2.10 -14.66
CA THR A 182 -10.78 -0.64 -14.75
C THR A 182 -9.80 0.07 -13.81
N GLY A 183 -9.40 -0.57 -12.71
CA GLY A 183 -8.54 0.01 -11.66
C GLY A 183 -9.24 0.99 -10.72
N TYR A 184 -10.56 1.16 -10.89
CA TYR A 184 -11.41 1.97 -10.01
C TYR A 184 -11.78 1.19 -8.74
N PRO A 185 -11.88 1.86 -7.58
CA PRO A 185 -12.56 1.30 -6.43
C PRO A 185 -13.99 0.86 -6.77
N THR A 186 -14.46 -0.25 -6.21
CA THR A 186 -15.83 -0.72 -6.42
C THR A 186 -16.85 0.21 -5.74
N LYS A 187 -18.11 0.14 -6.19
CA LYS A 187 -19.18 0.95 -5.60
C LYS A 187 -19.35 0.65 -4.10
N GLU A 188 -19.22 -0.62 -3.73
CA GLU A 188 -19.32 -1.09 -2.34
C GLU A 188 -18.21 -0.48 -1.49
N LYS A 189 -16.96 -0.49 -1.98
CA LYS A 189 -15.81 0.11 -1.29
C LYS A 189 -15.95 1.62 -1.16
N LEU A 190 -16.44 2.30 -2.20
CA LEU A 190 -16.69 3.74 -2.16
C LEU A 190 -17.80 4.12 -1.17
N LEU A 191 -18.86 3.32 -1.09
CA LEU A 191 -19.92 3.51 -0.11
C LEU A 191 -19.40 3.30 1.32
N GLU A 192 -18.66 2.21 1.54
CA GLU A 192 -18.01 1.91 2.82
C GLU A 192 -17.13 3.09 3.28
N LEU A 193 -16.30 3.63 2.39
CA LEU A 193 -15.39 4.72 2.73
C LEU A 193 -16.04 6.11 2.77
N GLY A 194 -17.33 6.24 2.44
CA GLY A 194 -18.01 7.54 2.39
C GLY A 194 -17.55 8.43 1.21
N LEU A 195 -17.06 7.81 0.14
CA LEU A 195 -16.52 8.47 -1.05
C LEU A 195 -17.46 8.39 -2.26
N LEU A 196 -18.57 7.64 -2.17
CA LEU A 196 -19.43 7.36 -3.32
C LEU A 196 -19.97 8.63 -4.00
N GLU A 197 -20.55 9.56 -3.24
CA GLU A 197 -21.10 10.81 -3.81
C GLU A 197 -20.03 11.65 -4.54
N HIS A 198 -18.82 11.68 -3.96
CA HIS A 198 -17.68 12.37 -4.57
C HIS A 198 -17.25 11.69 -5.87
N ALA A 199 -17.20 10.35 -5.88
CA ALA A 199 -16.90 9.59 -7.08
C ALA A 199 -17.97 9.77 -8.17
N GLU A 200 -19.25 9.75 -7.82
CA GLU A 200 -20.37 10.00 -8.76
C GLU A 200 -20.25 11.39 -9.40
N LYS A 201 -20.01 12.43 -8.58
CA LYS A 201 -19.85 13.81 -9.04
C LYS A 201 -18.80 13.97 -10.14
N TYR A 202 -17.70 13.21 -10.06
CA TYR A 202 -16.60 13.29 -11.03
C TYR A 202 -16.60 12.14 -12.05
N ASN A 203 -17.66 11.32 -12.12
CA ASN A 203 -17.75 10.14 -12.98
C ASN A 203 -16.64 9.09 -12.73
N LEU A 204 -16.15 8.98 -11.49
CA LEU A 204 -15.04 8.13 -11.08
C LEU A 204 -15.52 6.80 -10.48
N ILE A 205 -16.46 6.15 -11.16
CA ILE A 205 -16.98 4.85 -10.77
C ILE A 205 -16.71 3.89 -11.90
N SER A 206 -16.38 2.64 -11.56
CA SER A 206 -16.32 1.56 -12.52
C SER A 206 -17.66 1.47 -13.27
N ARG A 207 -17.70 2.02 -14.48
CA ARG A 207 -18.79 1.78 -15.43
C ARG A 207 -18.56 0.37 -15.96
N ARG A 208 -19.07 -0.65 -15.26
CA ARG A 208 -19.22 -1.97 -15.88
C ARG A 208 -20.34 -1.89 -16.91
N ASN A 209 -20.02 -1.37 -18.08
CA ASN A 209 -20.91 -1.30 -19.22
C ASN A 209 -20.17 -1.96 -20.41
N GLY A 210 -20.69 -2.98 -21.10
CA GLY A 210 -22.04 -3.52 -21.03
C GLY A 210 -23.13 -2.55 -21.50
N GLN A 211 -22.75 -1.40 -22.09
CA GLN A 211 -23.55 -0.46 -22.87
C GLN A 211 -22.59 0.34 -23.75
#